data_AF-A0A2D9L9N0-F1
#
_entry.id   AF-A0A2D9L9N0-F1
#
_cell.length_a   1.000
_cell.length_b   1.000
_cell.length_c   1.000
_cell.angle_alpha   90.00
_cell.angle_beta   90.00
_cell.angle_gamma   90.00
#
_symmetry.space_group_name_H-M   'P 1'
#
loop_
_entity.id
_entity.type
_entity.pdbx_description
1 polymer ?
#
loop_
_entity_poly.entity_id
_entity_poly.type
_entity_poly.pdbx_seq_one_letter_code
_entity_poly.pdbx_strand_id
1 'polypeptide(L)'
;FDASIIFVRTKAETTMLAEKLSARGHAVAPLSGDLNQRQREQTVEDLKRGKKDIIIATDVAARGLDVPRITHVINYDVPYDTEAYIHRVGRTGRAGRTGKAILLVTPRERSWLRTLERATNSPMEPYQLPSPAALQKMRVEQFEAQLLGFTDDPRAAKAIALLDEIAERNDMDMAAIAGAMACLLEASQPDSLPLEQPEALPEISAAPRRDRKGPPPGKGGFRKGGPGKKFSKDGKPGFRKSGPKGGKPAGKGGKPAGKGPKRAPR
;
A
#
# COMPACT_ATOMS: atom_id res chain seq x y z
N PHE A 1 14.65 6.75 -17.04
CA PHE A 1 14.19 6.92 -15.64
C PHE A 1 13.00 6.02 -15.39
N ASP A 2 13.12 5.22 -14.35
CA ASP A 2 12.15 4.21 -13.92
C ASP A 2 11.00 4.85 -13.14
N ALA A 3 9.82 4.21 -13.13
CA ALA A 3 8.69 4.64 -12.31
C ALA A 3 8.18 3.49 -11.43
N SER A 4 7.54 3.87 -10.33
CA SER A 4 6.92 2.95 -9.38
C SER A 4 5.44 3.25 -9.20
N ILE A 5 4.64 2.20 -9.04
CA ILE A 5 3.27 2.32 -8.55
C ILE A 5 3.13 1.61 -7.20
N ILE A 6 2.57 2.32 -6.23
CA ILE A 6 2.31 1.81 -4.88
C ILE A 6 0.80 1.65 -4.71
N PHE A 7 0.36 0.43 -4.43
CA PHE A 7 -1.04 0.13 -4.20
C PHE A 7 -1.39 0.16 -2.72
N VAL A 8 -2.38 0.98 -2.38
CA VAL A 8 -2.96 1.10 -1.04
C VAL A 8 -4.44 0.75 -1.06
N ARG A 9 -5.00 0.46 0.12
CA ARG A 9 -6.37 0.01 0.27
C ARG A 9 -7.39 1.13 0.10
N THR A 10 -7.12 2.30 0.68
CA THR A 10 -8.07 3.40 0.78
C THR A 10 -7.60 4.66 0.06
N LYS A 11 -8.56 5.49 -0.33
CA LYS A 11 -8.30 6.82 -0.93
C LYS A 11 -7.66 7.81 0.05
N ALA A 12 -7.87 7.63 1.36
CA ALA A 12 -7.22 8.47 2.36
C ALA A 12 -5.72 8.14 2.45
N GLU A 13 -5.37 6.85 2.38
CA GLU A 13 -3.98 6.39 2.36
C GLU A 13 -3.23 6.88 1.13
N THR A 14 -3.88 7.01 -0.04
CA THR A 14 -3.19 7.54 -1.23
C THR A 14 -2.63 8.93 -0.97
N THR A 15 -3.44 9.81 -0.37
CA THR A 15 -3.06 11.20 -0.11
C THR A 15 -2.06 11.28 1.05
N MET A 16 -2.35 10.60 2.16
CA MET A 16 -1.48 10.61 3.35
C MET A 16 -0.08 10.07 3.03
N LEU A 17 0.03 8.98 2.28
CA LEU A 17 1.33 8.41 1.91
C LEU A 17 2.04 9.30 0.89
N ALA A 18 1.31 9.93 -0.04
CA ALA A 18 1.89 10.88 -1.00
C ALA A 18 2.48 12.09 -0.28
N GLU A 19 1.77 12.65 0.69
CA GLU A 19 2.26 13.77 1.51
C GLU A 19 3.53 13.39 2.28
N LYS A 20 3.54 12.23 2.94
CA LYS A 20 4.70 11.73 3.69
C LYS A 20 5.94 11.49 2.83
N LEU A 21 5.76 10.97 1.62
CA LEU A 21 6.86 10.75 0.68
C LEU A 21 7.31 12.06 0.03
N SER A 22 6.39 12.94 -0.31
CA SER A 22 6.70 14.26 -0.88
C SER A 22 7.47 15.13 0.11
N ALA A 23 7.15 15.04 1.41
CA ALA A 23 7.86 15.75 2.47
C ALA A 23 9.33 15.30 2.61
N ARG A 24 9.67 14.11 2.11
CA ARG A 24 11.04 13.55 2.04
C ARG A 24 11.68 13.73 0.65
N GLY A 25 11.18 14.67 -0.13
CA GLY A 25 11.74 15.01 -1.44
C GLY A 25 11.39 14.05 -2.59
N HIS A 26 10.51 13.05 -2.38
CA HIS A 26 10.14 12.14 -3.47
C HIS A 26 9.14 12.77 -4.45
N ALA A 27 9.39 12.60 -5.75
CA ALA A 27 8.47 13.03 -6.82
C ALA A 27 7.24 12.10 -6.91
N VAL A 28 6.29 12.29 -6.01
CA VAL A 28 5.09 11.43 -5.86
C VAL A 28 3.79 12.15 -6.18
N ALA A 29 2.78 11.40 -6.61
CA ALA A 29 1.40 11.87 -6.74
C ALA A 29 0.36 10.80 -6.31
N PRO A 30 -0.72 11.20 -5.64
CA PRO A 30 -1.84 10.29 -5.37
C PRO A 30 -2.69 10.08 -6.63
N LEU A 31 -3.26 8.89 -6.79
CA LEU A 31 -4.20 8.53 -7.86
C LEU A 31 -5.38 7.77 -7.24
N SER A 32 -6.43 8.49 -6.90
CA SER A 32 -7.64 7.93 -6.28
C SER A 32 -8.89 8.25 -7.11
N GLY A 33 -10.03 7.67 -6.72
CA GLY A 33 -11.32 7.95 -7.36
C GLY A 33 -11.89 9.35 -7.09
N ASP A 34 -11.27 10.13 -6.20
CA ASP A 34 -11.69 11.49 -5.91
C ASP A 34 -11.15 12.50 -6.95
N LEU A 35 -10.16 12.10 -7.75
CA LEU A 35 -9.65 12.92 -8.84
C LEU A 35 -10.65 12.99 -9.99
N ASN A 36 -10.90 14.19 -10.49
CA ASN A 36 -11.66 14.34 -11.73
C ASN A 36 -10.86 13.83 -12.93
N GLN A 37 -11.52 13.61 -14.07
CA GLN A 37 -10.90 13.02 -15.25
C GLN A 37 -9.67 13.82 -15.74
N ARG A 38 -9.75 15.15 -15.73
CA ARG A 38 -8.63 16.02 -16.15
C ARG A 38 -7.42 15.90 -15.22
N GLN A 39 -7.64 15.87 -13.91
CA GLN A 39 -6.58 15.68 -12.91
C GLN A 39 -5.95 14.30 -13.03
N ARG A 40 -6.77 13.27 -13.26
CA ARG A 40 -6.32 11.89 -13.51
C ARG A 40 -5.39 11.85 -14.72
N GLU A 41 -5.82 12.40 -15.85
CA GLU A 41 -5.03 12.44 -17.08
C GLU A 41 -3.72 13.20 -16.88
N GLN A 42 -3.75 14.36 -16.22
CA GLN A 42 -2.55 15.14 -15.92
C GLN A 42 -1.56 14.36 -15.04
N THR A 43 -2.05 13.69 -13.98
CA THR A 43 -1.20 12.89 -13.08
C THR A 43 -0.53 11.74 -13.82
N VAL A 44 -1.27 11.07 -14.71
CA VAL A 44 -0.74 9.99 -15.55
C VAL A 44 0.27 10.53 -16.55
N GLU A 45 0.03 11.70 -17.14
CA GLU A 45 0.95 12.34 -18.07
C GLU A 45 2.23 12.80 -17.38
N ASP A 46 2.15 13.35 -16.18
CA ASP A 46 3.32 13.73 -15.37
C ASP A 46 4.16 12.50 -15.00
N LEU A 47 3.52 11.36 -14.71
CA LEU A 47 4.22 10.09 -14.56
C LEU A 47 4.85 9.64 -15.89
N LYS A 48 4.15 9.74 -17.03
CA LYS A 48 4.73 9.36 -18.34
C LYS A 48 5.95 10.21 -18.69
N ARG A 49 5.92 11.51 -18.40
CA ARG A 49 6.98 12.48 -18.74
C ARG A 49 8.16 12.52 -17.76
N GLY A 50 8.12 11.79 -16.65
CA GLY A 50 9.22 11.85 -15.67
C GLY A 50 9.12 13.00 -14.68
N LYS A 51 8.01 13.74 -14.64
CA LYS A 51 7.80 14.78 -13.61
C LYS A 51 7.44 14.19 -12.25
N LYS A 52 6.82 13.01 -12.27
CA LYS A 52 6.57 12.17 -11.11
C LYS A 52 7.19 10.81 -11.37
N ASP A 53 7.79 10.23 -10.34
CA ASP A 53 8.41 8.90 -10.40
C ASP A 53 7.58 7.87 -9.64
N ILE A 54 6.74 8.31 -8.71
CA ILE A 54 5.90 7.45 -7.89
C ILE A 54 4.44 7.85 -8.03
N ILE A 55 3.56 6.88 -8.28
CA ILE A 55 2.12 7.04 -8.08
C ILE A 55 1.68 6.15 -6.93
N ILE A 56 0.84 6.68 -6.03
CA ILE A 56 0.15 5.88 -5.02
C ILE A 56 -1.32 5.77 -5.40
N ALA A 57 -1.82 4.56 -5.61
CA ALA A 57 -3.14 4.32 -6.18
C ALA A 57 -3.97 3.30 -5.42
N THR A 58 -5.29 3.40 -5.57
CA THR A 58 -6.22 2.32 -5.26
C THR A 58 -6.44 1.43 -6.49
N ASP A 59 -6.94 0.20 -6.28
CA ASP A 59 -7.23 -0.75 -7.36
C ASP A 59 -8.13 -0.15 -8.44
N VAL A 60 -9.21 0.52 -8.03
CA VAL A 60 -10.18 1.14 -8.94
C VAL A 60 -9.52 2.26 -9.75
N ALA A 61 -8.73 3.10 -9.10
CA ALA A 61 -8.10 4.23 -9.74
C ALA A 61 -7.00 3.82 -10.73
N ALA A 62 -6.30 2.71 -10.50
CA ALA A 62 -5.26 2.24 -11.41
C ALA A 62 -5.77 1.43 -12.61
N ARG A 63 -7.06 1.11 -12.69
CA ARG A 63 -7.62 0.40 -13.86
C ARG A 63 -7.40 1.20 -15.13
N GLY A 64 -7.02 0.51 -16.21
CA GLY A 64 -6.70 1.16 -17.49
C GLY A 64 -5.43 2.01 -17.48
N LEU A 65 -4.65 2.03 -16.39
CA LEU A 65 -3.36 2.72 -16.38
C LEU A 65 -2.37 1.97 -17.26
N ASP A 66 -1.93 2.62 -18.34
CA ASP A 66 -0.89 2.13 -19.23
C ASP A 66 0.27 3.13 -19.28
N VAL A 67 1.31 2.81 -18.52
CA VAL A 67 2.53 3.61 -18.41
C VAL A 67 3.72 2.68 -18.56
N PRO A 68 4.34 2.61 -19.75
CA PRO A 68 5.41 1.68 -20.04
C PRO A 68 6.60 1.77 -19.07
N ARG A 69 6.94 2.96 -18.53
CA ARG A 69 8.10 3.12 -17.64
C ARG A 69 7.93 2.57 -16.22
N ILE A 70 6.78 1.99 -15.86
CA ILE A 70 6.59 1.36 -14.55
C ILE A 70 7.43 0.07 -14.49
N THR A 71 8.56 0.13 -13.79
CA THR A 71 9.45 -1.02 -13.55
C THR A 71 9.22 -1.67 -12.19
N HIS A 72 8.53 -0.97 -11.28
CA HIS A 72 8.26 -1.46 -9.93
C HIS A 72 6.77 -1.32 -9.57
N VAL A 73 6.20 -2.40 -9.03
CA VAL A 73 4.89 -2.42 -8.38
C VAL A 73 5.10 -2.76 -6.91
N ILE A 74 4.63 -1.90 -6.02
CA ILE A 74 4.70 -2.12 -4.57
C ILE A 74 3.27 -2.28 -4.07
N ASN A 75 2.95 -3.43 -3.50
CA ASN A 75 1.72 -3.65 -2.77
C ASN A 75 1.98 -3.24 -1.32
N TYR A 76 1.63 -1.99 -0.98
CA TYR A 76 1.75 -1.48 0.39
C TYR A 76 0.76 -2.21 1.30
N ASP A 77 -0.48 -2.34 0.83
CA ASP A 77 -1.49 -3.20 1.44
C ASP A 77 -1.65 -4.48 0.63
N VAL A 78 -1.78 -5.60 1.35
CA VAL A 78 -2.13 -6.89 0.76
C VAL A 78 -3.45 -6.78 -0.01
N PRO A 79 -3.50 -7.19 -1.29
CA PRO A 79 -4.73 -7.13 -2.08
C PRO A 79 -5.80 -8.06 -1.54
N TYR A 80 -7.06 -7.75 -1.83
CA TYR A 80 -8.21 -8.49 -1.27
C TYR A 80 -8.28 -9.93 -1.77
N ASP A 81 -7.90 -10.17 -3.01
CA ASP A 81 -7.92 -11.47 -3.67
C ASP A 81 -6.76 -11.62 -4.67
N THR A 82 -6.64 -12.82 -5.24
CA THR A 82 -5.61 -13.16 -6.24
C THR A 82 -5.79 -12.38 -7.55
N GLU A 83 -7.02 -12.11 -7.99
CA GLU A 83 -7.25 -11.38 -9.23
C GLU A 83 -6.77 -9.93 -9.12
N ALA A 84 -7.05 -9.27 -7.99
CA ALA A 84 -6.54 -7.96 -7.68
C ALA A 84 -5.00 -7.96 -7.68
N TYR A 85 -4.35 -8.96 -7.06
CA TYR A 85 -2.89 -9.10 -7.13
C TYR A 85 -2.38 -9.15 -8.57
N ILE A 86 -2.96 -10.01 -9.43
CA ILE A 86 -2.58 -10.16 -10.84
C ILE A 86 -2.74 -8.83 -11.59
N HIS A 87 -3.84 -8.12 -11.39
CA HIS A 87 -4.09 -6.82 -12.02
C HIS A 87 -3.08 -5.74 -11.60
N ARG A 88 -2.66 -5.76 -10.32
CA ARG A 88 -1.65 -4.85 -9.76
C ARG A 88 -0.27 -5.13 -10.35
N VAL A 89 0.21 -6.37 -10.27
CA VAL A 89 1.56 -6.71 -10.79
C VAL A 89 1.65 -6.61 -12.31
N GLY A 90 0.53 -6.79 -13.03
CA GLY A 90 0.41 -6.51 -14.46
C GLY A 90 0.57 -5.04 -14.86
N ARG A 91 0.85 -4.13 -13.91
CA ARG A 91 1.29 -2.76 -14.21
C ARG A 91 2.78 -2.67 -14.54
N THR A 92 3.60 -3.64 -14.16
CA THR A 92 5.01 -3.72 -14.56
C THR A 92 5.26 -4.86 -15.56
N GLY A 93 6.49 -5.02 -16.02
CA GLY A 93 6.88 -6.11 -16.92
C GLY A 93 6.26 -6.04 -18.33
N ARG A 94 5.85 -4.84 -18.77
CA ARG A 94 5.11 -4.67 -20.05
C ARG A 94 6.04 -4.60 -21.25
N ALA A 95 5.57 -5.15 -22.38
CA ALA A 95 6.28 -5.20 -23.66
C ALA A 95 7.63 -5.93 -23.58
N GLY A 96 7.66 -7.10 -22.92
CA GLY A 96 8.84 -7.97 -22.81
C GLY A 96 9.94 -7.46 -21.87
N ARG A 97 9.73 -6.34 -21.19
CA ARG A 97 10.67 -5.79 -20.22
C ARG A 97 10.55 -6.51 -18.87
N THR A 98 11.63 -6.52 -18.11
CA THR A 98 11.63 -7.02 -16.73
C THR A 98 10.93 -6.03 -15.80
N GLY A 99 10.21 -6.54 -14.81
CA GLY A 99 9.56 -5.74 -13.77
C GLY A 99 9.69 -6.41 -12.41
N LYS A 100 9.66 -5.62 -11.34
CA LYS A 100 9.69 -6.11 -9.96
C LYS A 100 8.35 -5.86 -9.29
N ALA A 101 7.81 -6.90 -8.65
CA ALA A 101 6.64 -6.80 -7.80
C ALA A 101 7.06 -7.06 -6.34
N ILE A 102 6.82 -6.09 -5.47
CA ILE A 102 7.14 -6.16 -4.05
C ILE A 102 5.82 -6.19 -3.28
N LEU A 103 5.72 -7.05 -2.29
CA LEU A 103 4.55 -7.19 -1.43
C LEU A 103 4.98 -7.03 0.03
N LEU A 104 4.42 -6.02 0.70
CA LEU A 104 4.59 -5.86 2.14
C LEU A 104 3.58 -6.77 2.86
N VAL A 105 4.08 -7.63 3.75
CA VAL A 105 3.26 -8.63 4.45
C VAL A 105 3.49 -8.51 5.95
N THR A 106 2.41 -8.30 6.70
CA THR A 106 2.46 -8.36 8.17
C THR A 106 2.41 -9.81 8.65
N PRO A 107 2.81 -10.11 9.90
CA PRO A 107 2.74 -11.47 10.45
C PRO A 107 1.35 -12.12 10.36
N ARG A 108 0.28 -11.31 10.45
CA ARG A 108 -1.12 -11.78 10.36
C ARG A 108 -1.54 -12.16 8.94
N GLU A 109 -0.85 -11.65 7.93
CA GLU A 109 -1.15 -11.87 6.51
C GLU A 109 -0.38 -13.05 5.90
N ARG A 110 0.47 -13.74 6.69
CA ARG A 110 1.23 -14.92 6.21
C ARG A 110 0.35 -16.04 5.65
N SER A 111 -0.89 -16.18 6.13
CA SER A 111 -1.83 -17.15 5.54
C SER A 111 -2.28 -16.76 4.16
N TRP A 112 -2.49 -15.47 3.93
CA TRP A 112 -2.86 -14.93 2.63
C TRP A 112 -1.73 -15.10 1.62
N LEU A 113 -0.48 -14.84 2.03
CA LEU A 113 0.71 -15.08 1.19
C LEU A 113 0.76 -16.53 0.67
N ARG A 114 0.55 -17.53 1.54
CA ARG A 114 0.53 -18.94 1.12
C ARG A 114 -0.59 -19.27 0.14
N THR A 115 -1.76 -18.63 0.30
CA THR A 115 -2.86 -18.78 -0.66
C THR A 115 -2.46 -18.21 -2.01
N LEU A 116 -1.82 -17.04 -2.01
CA LEU A 116 -1.35 -16.39 -3.22
C LEU A 116 -0.31 -17.24 -3.95
N GLU A 117 0.73 -17.71 -3.27
CA GLU A 117 1.80 -18.53 -3.86
C GLU A 117 1.25 -19.81 -4.52
N ARG A 118 0.24 -20.43 -3.91
CA ARG A 118 -0.45 -21.60 -4.50
C ARG A 118 -1.24 -21.23 -5.74
N ALA A 119 -1.93 -20.09 -5.72
CA ALA A 119 -2.75 -19.65 -6.84
C ALA A 119 -1.92 -19.16 -8.03
N THR A 120 -0.76 -18.55 -7.78
CA THR A 120 0.18 -18.10 -8.81
C THR A 120 1.20 -19.17 -9.21
N ASN A 121 1.24 -20.29 -8.48
CA ASN A 121 2.25 -21.34 -8.59
C ASN A 121 3.69 -20.79 -8.61
N SER A 122 3.93 -19.74 -7.83
CA SER A 122 5.20 -19.04 -7.77
C SER A 122 5.54 -18.69 -6.33
N PRO A 123 6.63 -19.24 -5.75
CA PRO A 123 7.04 -18.90 -4.40
C PRO A 123 7.54 -17.45 -4.38
N MET A 124 7.22 -16.72 -3.31
CA MET A 124 7.69 -15.36 -3.13
C MET A 124 8.94 -15.34 -2.28
N GLU A 125 10.04 -14.87 -2.87
CA GLU A 125 11.32 -14.78 -2.17
C GLU A 125 11.26 -13.71 -1.07
N PRO A 126 11.56 -14.05 0.20
CA PRO A 126 11.70 -13.06 1.25
C PRO A 126 12.82 -12.08 0.91
N TYR A 127 12.51 -10.79 0.91
CA TYR A 127 13.50 -9.74 0.70
C TYR A 127 14.08 -9.29 2.04
N GLN A 128 15.39 -9.47 2.22
CA GLN A 128 16.09 -8.96 3.39
C GLN A 128 16.30 -7.45 3.22
N LEU A 129 15.77 -6.67 4.17
CA LEU A 129 15.96 -5.23 4.15
C LEU A 129 17.44 -4.88 4.46
N PRO A 130 18.00 -3.86 3.78
CA PRO A 130 19.34 -3.38 4.08
C PRO A 130 19.40 -2.84 5.51
N SER A 131 20.54 -3.03 6.19
CA SER A 131 20.74 -2.47 7.51
C SER A 131 20.81 -0.94 7.46
N PRO A 132 20.56 -0.25 8.58
CA PRO A 132 20.77 1.20 8.69
C PRO A 132 22.13 1.67 8.19
N ALA A 133 23.20 0.97 8.57
CA ALA A 133 24.56 1.27 8.13
C ALA A 133 24.73 1.08 6.61
N ALA A 134 24.11 0.06 6.02
CA ALA A 134 24.15 -0.17 4.58
C ALA A 134 23.38 0.92 3.82
N LEU A 135 22.21 1.33 4.32
CA LEU A 135 21.43 2.44 3.76
C LEU A 135 22.21 3.75 3.82
N GLN A 136 22.87 4.03 4.95
CA GLN A 136 23.69 5.23 5.09
C GLN A 136 24.82 5.25 4.08
N LYS A 137 25.56 4.14 3.95
CA LYS A 137 26.62 4.01 2.96
C LYS A 137 26.09 4.27 1.54
N MET A 138 24.96 3.67 1.17
CA MET A 138 24.33 3.90 -0.13
C MET A 138 23.92 5.36 -0.35
N ARG A 139 23.37 6.03 0.67
CA ARG A 139 23.00 7.46 0.56
C ARG A 139 24.23 8.35 0.36
N VAL A 140 25.32 8.07 1.06
CA VAL A 140 26.59 8.80 0.91
C VAL A 140 27.14 8.61 -0.52
N GLU A 141 27.21 7.37 -1.01
CA GLU A 141 27.69 7.08 -2.37
C GLU A 141 26.82 7.75 -3.45
N GLN A 142 25.50 7.76 -3.27
CA GLN A 142 24.58 8.43 -4.20
C GLN A 142 24.75 9.95 -4.17
N PHE A 143 24.90 10.54 -2.98
CA PHE A 143 25.11 11.97 -2.83
C PHE A 143 26.44 12.41 -3.44
N GLU A 144 27.52 11.65 -3.23
CA GLU A 144 28.81 11.89 -3.86
C GLU A 144 28.71 11.85 -5.39
N ALA A 145 28.05 10.83 -5.95
CA ALA A 145 27.84 10.73 -7.38
C ALA A 145 27.01 11.91 -7.94
N GLN A 146 26.02 12.39 -7.18
CA GLN A 146 25.24 13.57 -7.55
C GLN A 146 26.10 14.83 -7.55
N LEU A 147 26.91 15.06 -6.51
CA LEU A 147 27.81 16.22 -6.42
C LEU A 147 28.80 16.24 -7.58
N LEU A 148 29.44 15.10 -7.87
CA LEU A 148 30.36 14.97 -9.00
C LEU A 148 29.65 15.18 -10.34
N GLY A 149 28.36 14.85 -10.46
CA GLY A 149 27.59 15.15 -11.65
C GLY A 149 27.39 16.65 -11.92
N PHE A 150 27.50 17.51 -10.90
CA PHE A 150 27.36 18.96 -11.03
C PHE A 150 28.67 19.70 -11.27
N THR A 151 29.83 19.05 -11.16
CA THR A 151 31.12 19.71 -11.42
C THR A 151 31.26 20.17 -12.85
N ASP A 152 30.59 19.49 -13.78
CA ASP A 152 30.58 19.81 -15.21
C ASP A 152 29.45 20.78 -15.61
N ASP A 153 28.63 21.25 -14.66
CA ASP A 153 27.56 22.21 -14.97
C ASP A 153 28.18 23.55 -15.41
N PRO A 154 27.74 24.16 -16.53
CA PRO A 154 28.26 25.45 -17.00
C PRO A 154 28.14 26.60 -15.98
N ARG A 155 27.26 26.45 -14.98
CA ARG A 155 27.07 27.41 -13.89
C ARG A 155 28.06 27.22 -12.74
N ALA A 156 28.75 26.09 -12.66
CA ALA A 156 29.68 25.77 -11.56
C ALA A 156 30.77 26.84 -11.42
N ALA A 157 31.39 27.27 -12.52
CA ALA A 157 32.41 28.32 -12.50
C ALA A 157 31.91 29.64 -11.93
N LYS A 158 30.66 30.03 -12.27
CA LYS A 158 30.03 31.25 -11.72
C LYS A 158 29.69 31.11 -10.24
N ALA A 159 29.24 29.94 -9.82
CA ALA A 159 28.94 29.65 -8.43
C ALA A 159 30.22 29.69 -7.58
N ILE A 160 31.31 29.08 -8.05
CA ILE A 160 32.61 29.08 -7.37
C ILE A 160 33.10 30.52 -7.17
N ALA A 161 33.13 31.35 -8.24
CA ALA A 161 33.57 32.74 -8.14
C ALA A 161 32.75 33.58 -7.13
N LEU A 162 31.43 33.35 -7.08
CA LEU A 162 30.56 34.00 -6.09
C LEU A 162 30.88 33.53 -4.66
N LEU A 163 31.11 32.24 -4.46
CA LEU A 163 31.43 31.69 -3.14
C LEU A 163 32.80 32.16 -2.64
N ASP A 164 33.79 32.26 -3.53
CA ASP A 164 35.12 32.79 -3.21
C ASP A 164 35.03 34.25 -2.76
N GLU A 165 34.26 35.10 -3.46
CA GLU A 165 34.04 36.51 -3.06
C GLU A 165 33.36 36.60 -1.68
N ILE A 166 32.40 35.72 -1.39
CA ILE A 166 31.75 35.64 -0.08
C ILE A 166 32.74 35.18 1.00
N ALA A 167 33.61 34.21 0.69
CA ALA A 167 34.64 33.70 1.60
C ALA A 167 35.62 34.80 2.00
N GLU A 168 36.17 35.52 1.03
CA GLU A 168 37.13 36.60 1.25
C GLU A 168 36.51 37.75 2.05
N ARG A 169 35.29 38.17 1.70
CA ARG A 169 34.63 39.30 2.37
C ARG A 169 34.31 39.02 3.84
N ASN A 170 34.08 37.76 4.20
CA ASN A 170 33.66 37.37 5.55
C ASN A 170 34.76 36.64 6.34
N ASP A 171 35.97 36.52 5.79
CA ASP A 171 37.08 35.74 6.38
C ASP A 171 36.66 34.31 6.77
N MET A 172 35.93 33.66 5.87
CA MET A 172 35.41 32.29 6.06
C MET A 172 36.17 31.29 5.20
N ASP A 173 36.40 30.10 5.73
CA ASP A 173 36.88 28.99 4.90
C ASP A 173 35.76 28.42 4.01
N MET A 174 36.15 27.74 2.93
CA MET A 174 35.21 27.12 2.00
C MET A 174 34.41 25.98 2.63
N ALA A 175 34.91 25.34 3.70
CA ALA A 175 34.20 24.27 4.39
C ALA A 175 33.03 24.81 5.22
N ALA A 176 33.17 25.99 5.83
CA ALA A 176 32.15 26.70 6.58
C ALA A 176 31.04 27.18 5.65
N ILE A 177 31.39 27.69 4.46
CA ILE A 177 30.41 28.04 3.42
C ILE A 177 29.68 26.80 2.92
N ALA A 178 30.41 25.71 2.63
CA ALA A 178 29.80 24.45 2.22
C ALA A 178 28.86 23.90 3.30
N GLY A 179 29.23 24.00 4.58
CA GLY A 179 28.38 23.66 5.72
C GLY A 179 27.13 24.52 5.83
N ALA A 180 27.23 25.84 5.60
CA ALA A 180 26.09 26.74 5.58
C ALA A 180 25.13 26.43 4.42
N MET A 181 25.66 26.15 3.22
CA MET A 181 24.87 25.71 2.07
C MET A 181 24.21 24.35 2.31
N ALA A 182 24.92 23.43 2.96
CA ALA A 182 24.38 22.13 3.35
C ALA A 182 23.16 22.29 4.28
N CYS A 183 23.26 23.14 5.30
CA CYS A 183 22.12 23.48 6.16
C CYS A 183 20.97 24.14 5.39
N LEU A 184 21.26 25.03 4.43
CA LEU A 184 20.26 25.65 3.58
C LEU A 184 19.52 24.64 2.69
N LEU A 185 20.25 23.65 2.17
CA LEU A 185 19.69 22.57 1.37
C LEU A 185 18.76 21.69 2.19
N GLU A 186 19.18 21.27 3.39
CA GLU A 186 18.34 20.50 4.32
C GLU A 186 17.08 21.26 4.75
N ALA A 187 17.20 22.57 5.02
CA ALA A 187 16.05 23.39 5.36
C ALA A 187 15.03 23.49 4.20
N SER A 188 15.51 23.41 2.95
CA SER A 188 14.67 23.49 1.76
C SER A 188 14.08 22.13 1.36
N GLN A 189 14.84 21.05 1.60
CA GLN A 189 14.51 19.68 1.25
C GLN A 189 14.98 18.76 2.38
N PRO A 190 14.08 18.34 3.29
CA PRO A 190 14.43 17.41 4.35
C PRO A 190 14.97 16.08 3.79
N ASP A 191 15.96 15.51 4.47
CA ASP A 191 16.66 14.25 4.10
C ASP A 191 17.52 14.35 2.82
N SER A 192 17.81 15.56 2.34
CA SER A 192 18.60 15.80 1.12
C SER A 192 20.09 15.46 1.28
N LEU A 193 20.60 15.49 2.52
CA LEU A 193 21.95 15.13 2.88
C LEU A 193 21.97 13.85 3.72
N PRO A 194 23.00 13.01 3.53
CA PRO A 194 23.20 11.83 4.36
C PRO A 194 23.87 12.19 5.69
N LEU A 195 23.30 13.11 6.48
CA LEU A 195 23.89 13.53 7.76
C LEU A 195 23.68 12.51 8.87
N GLU A 196 22.50 11.88 8.88
CA GLU A 196 22.10 10.95 9.93
C GLU A 196 21.89 9.55 9.37
N GLN A 197 22.28 8.54 10.17
CA GLN A 197 21.94 7.16 9.86
C GLN A 197 20.41 6.98 9.96
N PRO A 198 19.78 6.31 8.99
CA PRO A 198 18.35 6.08 9.04
C PRO A 198 17.99 5.23 10.27
N GLU A 199 16.84 5.52 10.87
CA GLU A 199 16.37 4.78 12.02
C GLU A 199 16.21 3.28 11.70
N ALA A 200 16.61 2.43 12.64
CA ALA A 200 16.36 1.00 12.53
C ALA A 200 14.85 0.73 12.56
N LEU A 201 14.37 -0.14 11.67
CA LEU A 201 12.99 -0.58 11.72
C LEU A 201 12.71 -1.27 13.06
N PRO A 202 11.53 -1.05 13.66
CA PRO A 202 11.18 -1.69 14.92
C PRO A 202 11.24 -3.21 14.75
N GLU A 203 11.88 -3.89 15.71
CA GLU A 203 11.89 -5.34 15.73
C GLU A 203 10.46 -5.86 15.87
N ILE A 204 9.94 -6.46 14.81
CA ILE A 204 8.64 -7.14 14.85
C ILE A 204 8.86 -8.43 15.64
N SER A 205 8.75 -8.37 16.96
CA SER A 205 8.77 -9.56 17.80
C SER A 205 7.71 -10.53 17.27
N ALA A 206 8.16 -11.69 16.77
CA ALA A 206 7.25 -12.75 16.43
C ALA A 206 6.47 -13.06 17.71
N ALA A 207 5.15 -12.85 17.67
CA ALA A 207 4.27 -13.14 18.81
C ALA A 207 4.67 -14.48 19.43
N PRO A 208 4.74 -14.59 20.77
CA PRO A 208 5.20 -15.80 21.42
C PRO A 208 4.42 -16.97 20.85
N ARG A 209 5.13 -17.95 20.29
CA ARG A 209 4.53 -19.20 19.86
C ARG A 209 3.71 -19.67 21.05
N ARG A 210 2.38 -19.69 20.91
CA ARG A 210 1.51 -20.28 21.93
C ARG A 210 1.97 -21.72 22.04
N ASP A 211 2.75 -22.02 23.07
CA ASP A 211 3.10 -23.38 23.43
C ASP A 211 1.78 -24.11 23.64
N ARG A 212 1.39 -24.93 22.66
CA ARG A 212 0.31 -25.89 22.83
C ARG A 212 0.81 -26.98 23.79
N LYS A 213 0.99 -26.63 25.06
CA LYS A 213 0.93 -27.57 26.18
C LYS A 213 -0.54 -27.71 26.59
N GLY A 214 -1.33 -28.31 25.72
CA GLY A 214 -2.56 -28.98 26.13
C GLY A 214 -2.23 -30.44 26.46
N PRO A 215 -2.82 -31.05 27.50
CA PRO A 215 -2.60 -32.46 27.78
C PRO A 215 -3.07 -33.31 26.59
N PRO A 216 -2.46 -34.47 26.31
CA PRO A 216 -2.93 -35.34 25.24
C PRO A 216 -4.37 -35.79 25.53
N PRO A 217 -5.21 -36.01 24.52
CA PRO A 217 -6.57 -36.47 24.74
C PRO A 217 -6.50 -37.83 25.47
N GLY A 218 -7.04 -37.85 26.68
CA GLY A 218 -7.10 -39.05 27.50
C GLY A 218 -7.82 -40.17 26.77
N LYS A 219 -7.17 -41.34 26.71
CA LYS A 219 -7.81 -42.60 26.32
C LYS A 219 -8.93 -42.91 27.32
N GLY A 220 -10.15 -42.49 26.99
CA GLY A 220 -11.36 -42.91 27.70
C GLY A 220 -11.59 -44.40 27.47
N GLY A 221 -11.27 -45.20 28.48
CA GLY A 221 -11.41 -46.65 28.49
C GLY A 221 -12.86 -47.10 28.36
N PHE A 222 -13.03 -48.17 27.59
CA PHE A 222 -14.18 -49.04 27.60
C PHE A 222 -14.49 -49.50 29.03
N ARG A 223 -15.72 -49.28 29.51
CA ARG A 223 -16.32 -50.12 30.56
C ARG A 223 -17.66 -50.66 30.07
N LYS A 224 -17.71 -52.00 30.01
CA LYS A 224 -18.79 -52.85 29.51
C LYS A 224 -19.45 -53.53 30.72
N GLY A 225 -20.78 -53.67 30.69
CA GLY A 225 -21.60 -54.51 31.58
C GLY A 225 -22.15 -53.79 32.82
N GLY A 226 -23.43 -53.87 33.21
CA GLY A 226 -24.53 -54.78 32.90
C GLY A 226 -25.76 -54.40 33.77
N PRO A 227 -26.84 -55.20 33.84
CA PRO A 227 -28.16 -54.77 33.31
C PRO A 227 -29.30 -54.62 34.34
N GLY A 228 -30.37 -53.93 33.93
CA GLY A 228 -31.75 -54.30 34.31
C GLY A 228 -32.55 -53.28 35.11
N LYS A 229 -33.61 -52.72 34.49
CA LYS A 229 -35.03 -52.91 34.88
C LYS A 229 -35.95 -52.09 33.97
N LYS A 230 -36.82 -52.79 33.23
CA LYS A 230 -38.06 -52.28 32.64
C LYS A 230 -39.11 -52.11 33.75
N PHE A 231 -40.04 -51.15 33.60
CA PHE A 231 -41.52 -51.27 33.72
C PHE A 231 -42.14 -49.86 33.67
N SER A 232 -42.86 -49.58 32.57
CA SER A 232 -44.32 -49.29 32.47
C SER A 232 -44.75 -47.90 33.00
N LYS A 233 -45.16 -46.97 32.13
CA LYS A 233 -46.50 -46.81 31.50
C LYS A 233 -47.56 -46.42 32.55
N ASP A 234 -48.02 -45.17 32.50
CA ASP A 234 -49.44 -44.74 32.55
C ASP A 234 -49.56 -43.24 32.84
N GLY A 235 -50.46 -42.53 32.13
CA GLY A 235 -50.92 -41.18 32.52
C GLY A 235 -50.92 -40.08 31.46
N LYS A 236 -51.79 -40.17 30.45
CA LYS A 236 -52.51 -39.02 29.84
C LYS A 236 -54.01 -39.37 29.91
N PRO A 237 -54.99 -38.44 29.81
CA PRO A 237 -54.93 -37.09 29.20
C PRO A 237 -55.74 -35.99 29.93
N GLY A 238 -55.59 -34.73 29.51
CA GLY A 238 -56.48 -33.62 29.86
C GLY A 238 -56.69 -32.66 28.68
N PHE A 239 -57.91 -32.64 28.16
CA PHE A 239 -58.41 -31.89 26.99
C PHE A 239 -59.20 -30.64 27.44
N ARG A 240 -59.12 -29.52 26.69
CA ARG A 240 -60.21 -28.57 26.26
C ARG A 240 -59.56 -27.23 25.86
N LYS A 241 -59.47 -26.86 24.57
CA LYS A 241 -60.47 -26.25 23.64
C LYS A 241 -61.07 -24.91 24.10
N SER A 242 -60.72 -23.81 23.38
CA SER A 242 -61.66 -22.91 22.66
C SER A 242 -60.97 -21.66 22.09
N GLY A 243 -60.97 -21.47 20.76
CA GLY A 243 -60.82 -20.14 20.11
C GLY A 243 -62.20 -19.43 20.03
N PRO A 244 -62.53 -18.56 19.03
CA PRO A 244 -61.70 -17.94 17.96
C PRO A 244 -62.12 -16.47 17.59
N LYS A 245 -61.65 -15.99 16.41
CA LYS A 245 -62.13 -14.87 15.54
C LYS A 245 -61.57 -13.48 15.87
N GLY A 246 -61.26 -12.60 14.92
CA GLY A 246 -61.44 -12.51 13.45
C GLY A 246 -61.03 -11.06 13.10
N GLY A 247 -60.29 -10.76 12.04
CA GLY A 247 -60.88 -10.46 10.73
C GLY A 247 -59.99 -9.46 9.98
N LYS A 248 -59.61 -9.82 8.75
CA LYS A 248 -59.34 -8.91 7.61
C LYS A 248 -60.73 -8.56 6.97
N PRO A 249 -60.91 -7.66 5.96
CA PRO A 249 -59.93 -7.27 4.93
C PRO A 249 -60.07 -5.87 4.22
N ALA A 250 -59.15 -5.65 3.28
CA ALA A 250 -59.35 -5.08 1.92
C ALA A 250 -59.40 -3.55 1.64
N GLY A 251 -58.73 -3.20 0.52
CA GLY A 251 -58.95 -1.99 -0.31
C GLY A 251 -57.65 -1.50 -0.97
N LYS A 252 -57.24 -2.02 -2.16
CA LYS A 252 -57.42 -1.44 -3.52
C LYS A 252 -56.94 0.02 -3.62
N GLY A 253 -55.91 0.40 -4.36
CA GLY A 253 -55.66 0.40 -5.82
C GLY A 253 -54.80 1.66 -6.10
N GLY A 254 -54.05 1.90 -7.17
CA GLY A 254 -53.83 1.27 -8.48
C GLY A 254 -52.52 1.82 -9.09
N LYS A 255 -52.08 1.19 -10.19
CA LYS A 255 -50.96 1.61 -11.07
C LYS A 255 -51.49 2.61 -12.15
N PRO A 256 -50.71 2.95 -13.22
CA PRO A 256 -49.55 3.83 -13.30
C PRO A 256 -49.76 4.93 -14.38
N ALA A 257 -48.83 5.87 -14.56
CA ALA A 257 -48.79 6.67 -15.80
C ALA A 257 -47.35 7.00 -16.20
N GLY A 258 -46.90 6.41 -17.31
CA GLY A 258 -45.78 6.91 -18.08
C GLY A 258 -46.28 7.84 -19.19
N LYS A 259 -45.49 8.88 -19.49
CA LYS A 259 -45.47 9.57 -20.79
C LYS A 259 -44.01 9.88 -21.12
N GLY A 260 -43.62 9.48 -22.33
CA GLY A 260 -42.24 9.47 -22.82
C GLY A 260 -41.70 10.82 -23.33
N PRO A 261 -40.62 10.79 -24.12
CA PRO A 261 -39.70 11.91 -24.34
C PRO A 261 -40.14 12.82 -25.51
N LYS A 262 -39.63 14.05 -25.53
CA LYS A 262 -39.59 14.90 -26.73
C LYS A 262 -38.24 15.62 -26.88
N ARG A 263 -37.82 15.70 -28.14
CA ARG A 263 -36.54 16.12 -28.71
C ARG A 263 -36.27 17.65 -28.63
N ALA A 264 -35.00 18.00 -28.87
CA ALA A 264 -34.39 19.29 -29.27
C ALA A 264 -35.08 19.94 -30.51
N PRO A 265 -34.71 21.14 -31.07
CA PRO A 265 -33.45 21.91 -30.90
C PRO A 265 -33.56 23.47 -30.84
N ARG A 266 -32.48 24.13 -30.43
CA ARG A 266 -31.81 25.28 -31.09
C ARG A 266 -30.51 25.60 -30.35
#